data_AF-A0AAX3VFE9-F1
#
_entry.id   AF-A0AAX3VFE9-F1
#
_cell.length_a   1.000
_cell.length_b   1.000
_cell.length_c   1.000
_cell.angle_alpha   90.00
_cell.angle_beta   90.00
_cell.angle_gamma   90.00
#
_symmetry.space_group_name_H-M   'P 1'
#
loop_
_entity.id
_entity.type
_entity.pdbx_description
1 polymer ?
#
loop_
_entity_poly.entity_id
_entity_poly.type
_entity_poly.pdbx_seq_one_letter_code
_entity_poly.pdbx_strand_id
1 'polypeptide(L)'
;MSDVEIYYHALTSAADAIQTRVSSAVMDNADIQGDDTGVEHPAHRVALRLEMNRRLSGLNRAVLERTTAASEVGALLTAIATRYSDLDVELTGQEQP
;
A
#
# COMPACT_ATOMS: atom_id res chain seq x y z
N MET A 1 -7.55 -24.45 -17.12
CA MET A 1 -7.89 -23.57 -16.00
C MET A 1 -9.39 -23.35 -15.99
N SER A 2 -10.03 -23.52 -14.85
CA SER A 2 -11.45 -23.18 -14.67
C SER A 2 -11.62 -21.66 -14.64
N ASP A 3 -12.83 -21.17 -14.95
CA ASP A 3 -13.15 -19.73 -14.83
C ASP A 3 -12.94 -19.23 -13.39
N VAL A 4 -13.07 -20.14 -12.42
CA VAL A 4 -12.86 -19.85 -11.00
C VAL A 4 -11.39 -19.61 -10.70
N GLU A 5 -10.50 -20.49 -11.20
CA GLU A 5 -9.05 -20.31 -11.07
C GLU A 5 -8.61 -18.99 -11.71
N ILE A 6 -9.16 -18.63 -12.88
CA ILE A 6 -8.86 -17.35 -13.56
C ILE A 6 -9.25 -16.17 -12.67
N TYR A 7 -10.46 -16.18 -12.09
CA TYR A 7 -10.93 -15.10 -11.24
C TYR A 7 -10.17 -15.01 -9.91
N TYR A 8 -9.85 -16.15 -9.29
CA TYR A 8 -8.99 -16.23 -8.12
C TYR A 8 -7.61 -15.62 -8.38
N HIS A 9 -6.96 -15.99 -9.49
CA HIS A 9 -5.66 -15.44 -9.87
C HIS A 9 -5.73 -13.94 -10.19
N ALA A 10 -6.81 -13.47 -10.79
CA ALA A 10 -6.99 -12.04 -11.05
C ALA A 10 -7.08 -11.21 -9.76
N LEU A 11 -7.84 -11.69 -8.77
CA LEU A 11 -8.01 -11.01 -7.48
C LEU A 11 -6.73 -11.03 -6.64
N THR A 12 -6.06 -12.18 -6.58
CA THR A 12 -4.77 -12.31 -5.86
C THR A 12 -3.68 -11.47 -6.51
N SER A 13 -3.57 -11.49 -7.85
CA SER A 13 -2.64 -10.62 -8.57
C SER A 13 -2.91 -9.13 -8.33
N ALA A 14 -4.17 -8.73 -8.26
CA ALA A 14 -4.55 -7.36 -7.94
C ALA A 14 -4.16 -6.98 -6.49
N ALA A 15 -4.37 -7.88 -5.52
CA ALA A 15 -3.95 -7.68 -4.14
C ALA A 15 -2.42 -7.51 -4.02
N ASP A 16 -1.65 -8.37 -4.69
CA ASP A 16 -0.18 -8.30 -4.71
C ASP A 16 0.32 -6.99 -5.35
N ALA A 17 -0.31 -6.55 -6.43
CA ALA A 17 0.03 -5.30 -7.09
C ALA A 17 -0.23 -4.09 -6.19
N ILE A 18 -1.31 -4.11 -5.41
CA ILE A 18 -1.60 -3.06 -4.42
C ILE A 18 -0.56 -3.06 -3.31
N GLN A 19 -0.22 -4.24 -2.76
CA GLN A 19 0.77 -4.36 -1.69
C GLN A 19 2.17 -3.89 -2.14
N THR A 20 2.53 -4.18 -3.39
CA THR A 20 3.78 -3.69 -4.01
C THR A 20 3.78 -2.16 -4.07
N ARG A 21 2.70 -1.55 -4.58
CA ARG A 21 2.59 -0.08 -4.69
C ARG A 21 2.59 0.60 -3.32
N VAL A 22 1.93 0.01 -2.33
CA VAL A 22 1.97 0.49 -0.94
C VAL A 22 3.40 0.48 -0.41
N SER A 23 4.12 -0.63 -0.60
CA SER A 23 5.50 -0.76 -0.14
C SER A 23 6.41 0.29 -0.80
N SER A 24 6.29 0.49 -2.11
CA SER A 24 7.01 1.56 -2.82
C SER A 24 6.68 2.95 -2.27
N ALA A 25 5.40 3.26 -2.06
CA ALA A 25 4.99 4.56 -1.54
C ALA A 25 5.53 4.84 -0.13
N VAL A 26 5.63 3.82 0.73
CA VAL A 26 6.26 3.93 2.06
C VAL A 26 7.76 4.19 1.93
N MET A 27 8.46 3.48 1.05
CA MET A 27 9.89 3.67 0.80
C MET A 27 10.17 5.06 0.23
N ASP A 28 9.45 5.46 -0.81
CA ASP A 28 9.58 6.79 -1.44
C ASP A 28 9.36 7.90 -0.40
N ASN A 29 8.39 7.74 0.49
CA ASN A 29 8.13 8.70 1.55
C ASN A 29 9.22 8.71 2.64
N ALA A 30 9.85 7.57 2.93
CA ALA A 30 10.98 7.48 3.85
C ALA A 30 12.24 8.16 3.29
N ASP A 31 12.41 8.17 1.97
CA ASP A 31 13.50 8.85 1.27
C ASP A 31 13.33 10.39 1.24
N ILE A 32 12.12 10.90 1.49
CA ILE A 32 11.87 12.33 1.69
C ILE A 32 12.31 12.71 3.12
N GLN A 33 13.61 12.57 3.40
CA GLN A 33 14.21 13.09 4.62
C GLN A 33 14.57 14.57 4.39
N GLY A 34 13.92 15.46 5.15
CA GLY A 34 14.15 16.91 5.08
C GLY A 34 15.54 17.38 5.56
N ASP A 35 16.49 16.46 5.73
CA ASP A 35 17.86 16.74 6.17
C ASP A 35 18.84 16.93 4.99
N ASP A 36 18.49 16.48 3.78
CA ASP A 36 19.41 16.48 2.63
C ASP A 36 19.33 17.74 1.75
N THR A 37 18.80 18.85 2.29
CA THR A 37 18.90 20.14 1.60
C THR A 37 20.22 20.80 1.96
N GLY A 38 21.18 20.73 1.05
CA GLY A 38 22.47 21.44 1.06
C GLY A 38 22.34 22.96 1.23
N VAL A 39 22.07 23.38 2.46
CA VAL A 39 22.10 24.76 2.91
C VAL A 39 23.09 24.78 4.06
N GLU A 40 24.35 25.03 3.75
CA GLU A 40 25.51 24.96 4.67
C GLU A 40 25.44 25.84 5.93
N HIS A 41 24.29 26.39 6.34
CA HIS A 41 23.94 26.72 7.73
C HIS A 41 22.58 27.43 7.78
N PRO A 42 21.47 26.77 8.16
CA PRO A 42 20.18 27.41 8.37
C PRO A 42 19.99 27.93 9.81
N ALA A 43 21.08 28.20 10.54
CA ALA A 43 21.05 28.64 11.95
C ALA A 43 20.17 29.88 12.19
N HIS A 44 19.87 30.66 11.15
CA HIS A 44 19.08 31.90 11.22
C HIS A 44 17.65 31.79 10.63
N ARG A 45 17.19 30.61 10.20
CA ARG A 45 15.87 30.44 9.56
C ARG A 45 14.99 29.42 10.29
N VAL A 46 14.88 29.56 11.61
CA VAL A 46 14.07 28.68 12.48
C VAL A 46 12.61 28.57 12.01
N ALA A 47 11.99 29.68 11.60
CA ALA A 47 10.63 29.69 11.08
C ALA A 47 10.46 28.84 9.81
N LEU A 48 11.46 28.88 8.91
CA LEU A 48 11.44 28.08 7.69
C LEU A 48 11.59 26.59 7.99
N ARG A 49 12.49 26.22 8.92
CA ARG A 49 12.65 24.83 9.38
C ARG A 49 11.37 24.30 10.00
N LEU A 50 10.70 25.10 10.83
CA LEU A 50 9.43 24.71 11.46
C LEU A 50 8.32 24.49 10.43
N GLU A 51 8.21 25.40 9.46
CA GLU A 51 7.22 25.28 8.38
C GLU A 51 7.48 24.06 7.49
N MET A 52 8.73 23.80 7.12
CA MET A 52 9.07 22.61 6.34
C MET A 52 8.82 21.31 7.13
N ASN A 53 9.18 21.29 8.42
CA ASN A 53 8.86 20.16 9.28
C ASN A 53 7.34 19.91 9.37
N ARG A 54 6.53 20.98 9.50
CA ARG A 54 5.07 20.87 9.50
C ARG A 54 4.56 20.28 8.19
N ARG A 55 5.07 20.72 7.04
CA ARG A 55 4.68 20.20 5.72
C ARG A 55 5.08 18.74 5.53
N LEU A 56 6.31 18.38 5.87
CA LEU A 56 6.80 16.99 5.80
C LEU A 56 6.02 16.07 6.74
N SER A 57 5.73 16.52 7.96
CA SER A 57 4.87 15.80 8.90
C SER A 57 3.44 15.60 8.35
N GLY A 58 2.90 16.61 7.67
CA GLY A 58 1.60 16.51 7.00
C GLY A 58 1.62 15.51 5.84
N LEU A 59 2.67 15.53 5.03
CA LEU A 59 2.89 14.58 3.94
C LEU A 59 2.99 13.15 4.47
N ASN A 60 3.84 12.91 5.47
CA ASN A 60 4.02 11.61 6.11
C ASN A 60 2.70 11.03 6.62
N ARG A 61 1.85 11.87 7.26
CA ARG A 61 0.52 11.44 7.72
C ARG A 61 -0.39 11.06 6.56
N ALA A 62 -0.43 11.89 5.51
CA ALA A 62 -1.27 11.62 4.35
C ALA A 62 -0.84 10.36 3.58
N VAL A 63 0.47 10.09 3.47
CA VAL A 63 0.99 8.84 2.90
C VAL A 63 0.59 7.66 3.77
N LEU A 64 0.80 7.73 5.08
CA LEU A 64 0.42 6.67 6.02
C LEU A 64 -1.07 6.31 5.89
N GLU A 65 -1.96 7.30 5.97
CA GLU A 65 -3.41 7.10 5.83
C GLU A 65 -3.78 6.42 4.51
N ARG A 66 -3.19 6.86 3.39
CA ARG A 66 -3.43 6.27 2.07
C ARG A 66 -2.89 4.84 1.96
N THR A 67 -1.72 4.58 2.51
CA THR A 67 -1.12 3.24 2.50
C THR A 67 -1.91 2.26 3.35
N THR A 68 -2.42 2.68 4.52
CA THR A 68 -3.31 1.86 5.34
C THR A 68 -4.59 1.51 4.59
N ALA A 69 -5.27 2.50 4.02
CA ALA A 69 -6.49 2.26 3.24
C ALA A 69 -6.23 1.36 2.03
N ALA A 70 -5.11 1.52 1.33
CA ALA A 70 -4.75 0.65 0.21
C ALA A 70 -4.45 -0.79 0.67
N SER A 71 -3.75 -0.99 1.79
CA SER A 71 -3.54 -2.32 2.36
C SER A 71 -4.86 -3.00 2.76
N GLU A 72 -5.84 -2.24 3.29
CA GLU A 72 -7.18 -2.77 3.55
C GLU A 72 -7.88 -3.26 2.28
N VAL A 73 -7.76 -2.52 1.16
CA VAL A 73 -8.29 -2.97 -0.13
C VAL A 73 -7.61 -4.26 -0.59
N GLY A 74 -6.29 -4.37 -0.47
CA GLY A 74 -5.56 -5.60 -0.77
C GLY A 74 -6.06 -6.79 0.05
N ALA A 75 -6.25 -6.60 1.37
CA ALA A 75 -6.79 -7.63 2.24
C ALA A 75 -8.22 -8.05 1.86
N LEU A 76 -9.08 -7.10 1.48
CA LEU A 76 -10.44 -7.39 1.02
C LEU A 76 -10.45 -8.20 -0.29
N LEU A 77 -9.57 -7.88 -1.24
CA LEU A 77 -9.44 -8.65 -2.49
C LEU A 77 -9.03 -10.10 -2.22
N THR A 78 -8.05 -10.31 -1.33
CA THR A 78 -7.65 -11.66 -0.91
C THR A 78 -8.81 -12.40 -0.24
N ALA A 79 -9.55 -11.75 0.67
CA ALA A 79 -10.70 -12.36 1.33
C ALA A 79 -11.81 -12.75 0.34
N ILE A 80 -12.08 -11.93 -0.67
CA ILE A 80 -13.03 -12.25 -1.74
C ILE A 80 -12.55 -13.46 -2.54
N ALA A 81 -11.26 -13.50 -2.90
CA ALA A 81 -10.66 -14.61 -3.65
C ALA A 81 -10.78 -15.93 -2.89
N THR A 82 -10.40 -15.94 -1.60
CA THR A 82 -10.52 -17.12 -0.73
C THR A 82 -11.97 -17.60 -0.63
N ARG A 83 -12.90 -16.68 -0.32
CA ARG A 83 -14.31 -17.05 -0.16
C ARG A 83 -14.94 -17.59 -1.44
N TYR A 84 -14.53 -17.07 -2.60
CA TYR A 84 -15.00 -17.55 -3.89
C TYR A 84 -14.44 -18.95 -4.20
N SER A 85 -13.17 -19.20 -3.90
CA SER A 85 -12.58 -20.55 -3.99
C SER A 85 -13.28 -21.54 -3.07
N ASP A 86 -13.54 -21.18 -1.81
CA ASP A 86 -14.25 -22.05 -0.86
C ASP A 86 -15.66 -22.43 -1.36
N LEU A 87 -16.37 -21.45 -1.92
CA LEU A 87 -17.72 -21.67 -2.48
C LEU A 87 -17.69 -22.58 -3.71
N ASP A 88 -16.66 -22.49 -4.55
CA ASP A 88 -16.50 -23.39 -5.70
C ASP A 88 -16.25 -24.83 -5.24
N VAL A 89 -15.41 -25.03 -4.23
CA VAL A 89 -15.18 -26.36 -3.62
C VAL A 89 -16.46 -26.92 -3.02
N GLU A 90 -17.24 -26.10 -2.30
CA GLU A 90 -18.52 -26.51 -1.70
C GLU A 90 -19.55 -26.93 -2.77
N LEU A 91 -19.64 -26.19 -3.88
CA LEU A 91 -20.62 -26.43 -4.93
C LEU A 91 -20.24 -27.54 -5.91
N THR A 92 -18.94 -27.75 -6.14
CA THR A 92 -18.44 -28.72 -7.14
C THR A 92 -17.89 -30.00 -6.52
N GLY A 93 -17.54 -29.98 -5.23
CA GLY A 93 -16.92 -31.10 -4.53
C GLY A 93 -15.49 -31.42 -4.99
N GLN A 94 -14.88 -30.56 -5.82
CA GLN A 94 -13.50 -30.70 -6.28
C GLN A 94 -12.63 -29.67 -5.58
N GLU A 95 -11.60 -30.13 -4.86
CA GLU A 95 -10.54 -29.26 -4.36
C GLU A 95 -9.74 -28.75 -5.56
N GLN A 96 -9.61 -27.42 -5.69
CA GLN A 96 -8.69 -26.84 -6.67
C GLN A 96 -7.23 -27.09 -6.25
N PRO A 97 -6.33 -27.37 -7.20
CA PRO A 97 -4.94 -27.75 -6.93
C PRO A 97 -4.06 -26.62 -6.39
#